data_AF-A0AAU2E213-F1
#
_entry.id   AF-A0AAU2E213-F1
#
_cell.length_a   1.000
_cell.length_b   1.000
_cell.length_c   1.000
_cell.angle_alpha   90.00
_cell.angle_beta   90.00
_cell.angle_gamma   90.00
#
_symmetry.space_group_name_H-M   'P 1'
#
loop_
_entity.id
_entity.type
_entity.pdbx_description
1 polymer ?
#
loop_
_entity_poly.entity_id
_entity_poly.type
_entity_poly.pdbx_seq_one_letter_code
_entity_poly.pdbx_strand_id
1 'polypeptide(L)'
;MDEITAPTAGMTISVRMRQDVVVVDPERFIAAARAALRETDPEMTEERAAEFICDVHDAVWALMDRFGRLAADAPATSGRPGQRILDRPDGLSPAGERQQIVLNDPFPLQDYGCLMPENYDPFAIPPVA
;
A
#
# COMPACT_ATOMS: atom_id res chain seq x y z
N MET A 1 12.83 3.06 26.90
CA MET A 1 14.14 3.17 26.23
C MET A 1 14.16 1.99 25.29
N ASP A 2 13.94 2.22 23.99
CA ASP A 2 13.96 1.13 23.02
C ASP A 2 15.39 0.58 22.97
N GLU A 3 15.52 -0.70 23.26
CA GLU A 3 16.80 -1.40 23.22
C GLU A 3 17.25 -1.47 21.75
N ILE A 4 18.42 -0.92 21.45
CA ILE A 4 18.95 -0.91 20.09
C ILE A 4 19.30 -2.35 19.70
N THR A 5 18.52 -2.93 18.79
CA THR A 5 18.75 -4.28 18.28
C THR A 5 19.61 -4.21 17.01
N ALA A 6 20.83 -4.74 17.06
CA ALA A 6 21.71 -4.81 15.89
C ALA A 6 21.28 -5.95 14.93
N PRO A 7 21.38 -5.76 13.59
CA PRO A 7 21.08 -6.83 12.63
C PRO A 7 22.02 -8.03 12.79
N THR A 8 21.47 -9.25 12.75
CA THR A 8 22.24 -10.50 12.80
C THR A 8 21.93 -11.40 11.62
N ALA A 9 22.89 -12.25 11.21
CA ALA A 9 22.64 -13.24 10.17
C ALA A 9 21.49 -14.18 10.57
N GLY A 10 20.58 -14.44 9.64
CA GLY A 10 19.38 -15.25 9.88
C GLY A 10 18.21 -14.52 10.56
N MET A 11 18.35 -13.24 10.89
CA MET A 11 17.25 -12.43 11.41
C MET A 11 16.18 -12.22 10.34
N THR A 12 14.91 -12.48 10.67
CA THR A 12 13.77 -12.11 9.80
C THR A 12 13.23 -10.74 10.20
N ILE A 13 12.87 -9.94 9.19
CA ILE A 13 12.26 -8.63 9.38
C ILE A 13 10.94 -8.64 8.62
N SER A 14 9.83 -8.75 9.35
CA SER A 14 8.49 -8.69 8.78
C SER A 14 7.95 -7.28 8.91
N VAL A 15 7.50 -6.70 7.79
CA VAL A 15 6.84 -5.39 7.77
C VAL A 15 5.36 -5.62 7.51
N ARG A 16 4.52 -5.18 8.44
CA ARG A 16 3.06 -5.20 8.31
C ARG A 16 2.58 -3.77 8.12
N MET A 17 1.83 -3.55 7.04
CA MET A 17 1.29 -2.23 6.72
C MET A 17 -0.22 -2.37 6.50
N ARG A 18 -0.97 -1.47 7.13
CA ARG A 18 -2.38 -1.24 6.81
C ARG A 18 -2.53 0.21 6.42
N GLN A 19 -3.08 0.44 5.24
CA GLN A 19 -3.34 1.75 4.71
C GLN A 19 -4.76 1.80 4.17
N ASP A 20 -5.52 2.78 4.63
CA ASP A 20 -6.88 3.03 4.18
C ASP A 20 -6.92 4.39 3.46
N VAL A 21 -7.55 4.44 2.30
CA VAL A 21 -7.80 5.66 1.52
C VAL A 21 -9.26 5.71 1.08
N VAL A 22 -9.75 6.90 0.79
CA VAL A 22 -11.08 7.13 0.21
C VAL A 22 -10.90 7.76 -1.16
N VAL A 23 -11.48 7.15 -2.19
CA VAL A 23 -11.56 7.79 -3.51
C VAL A 23 -12.52 8.97 -3.40
N VAL A 24 -11.99 10.18 -3.59
CA VAL A 24 -12.75 11.44 -3.57
C VAL A 24 -13.01 11.97 -4.98
N ASP A 25 -12.16 11.60 -5.93
CA ASP A 25 -12.30 11.91 -7.35
C ASP A 25 -11.88 10.67 -8.18
N PRO A 26 -12.83 9.85 -8.67
CA PRO A 26 -12.54 8.62 -9.40
C PRO A 26 -11.80 8.88 -10.72
N GLU A 27 -12.09 9.98 -11.40
CA GLU A 27 -11.46 10.29 -12.69
C GLU A 27 -9.99 10.64 -12.49
N ARG A 28 -9.67 11.48 -11.49
CA ARG A 28 -8.28 11.77 -11.12
C ARG A 28 -7.54 10.53 -10.62
N PHE A 29 -8.22 9.67 -9.87
CA PHE A 29 -7.62 8.43 -9.39
C PHE A 29 -7.17 7.51 -10.53
N ILE A 30 -8.05 7.27 -11.52
CA ILE A 30 -7.69 6.46 -12.70
C ILE A 30 -6.61 7.15 -13.53
N ALA A 31 -6.70 8.47 -13.73
CA ALA A 31 -5.69 9.22 -14.48
C ALA A 31 -4.31 9.15 -13.81
N ALA A 32 -4.26 9.26 -12.48
CA ALA A 32 -3.02 9.16 -11.71
C ALA A 32 -2.42 7.75 -11.79
N ALA A 33 -3.23 6.70 -11.75
CA ALA A 33 -2.74 5.33 -11.93
C ALA A 33 -2.18 5.09 -13.33
N ARG A 34 -2.82 5.61 -14.39
CA ARG A 34 -2.30 5.53 -15.76
C ARG A 34 -0.99 6.29 -15.91
N ALA A 35 -0.90 7.49 -15.33
CA ALA A 35 0.35 8.24 -15.28
C ALA A 35 1.45 7.46 -14.56
N ALA A 36 1.15 6.84 -13.41
CA ALA A 36 2.09 6.01 -12.68
C ALA A 36 2.59 4.81 -13.51
N LEU A 37 1.70 4.11 -14.22
CA LEU A 37 2.08 3.00 -15.11
C LEU A 37 3.01 3.48 -16.24
N ARG A 38 2.71 4.63 -16.84
CA ARG A 38 3.50 5.22 -17.93
C ARG A 38 4.85 5.77 -17.47
N GLU A 39 5.00 6.14 -16.20
CA GLU A 39 6.31 6.49 -15.64
C GLU A 39 7.23 5.26 -15.53
N THR A 40 6.67 4.08 -15.28
CA THR A 40 7.41 2.82 -15.19
C THR A 40 7.78 2.28 -16.58
N ASP A 41 6.94 2.52 -17.58
CA ASP A 41 7.21 2.21 -19.00
C ASP A 41 7.02 3.47 -19.88
N PRO A 42 8.11 4.20 -20.17
CA PRO A 42 8.04 5.44 -20.95
C PRO A 42 7.56 5.28 -22.40
N GLU A 43 7.60 4.06 -22.96
CA GLU A 43 7.08 3.78 -24.30
C GLU A 43 5.55 3.56 -24.30
N MET A 44 4.96 3.43 -23.11
CA MET A 44 3.52 3.24 -22.92
C MET A 44 2.72 4.49 -23.32
N THR A 45 1.81 4.32 -24.28
CA THR A 45 0.86 5.37 -24.68
C THR A 45 -0.31 5.47 -23.71
N GLU A 46 -1.06 6.56 -23.78
CA GLU A 46 -2.25 6.75 -22.93
C GLU A 46 -3.34 5.73 -23.25
N GLU A 47 -3.56 5.45 -24.53
CA GLU A 47 -4.56 4.48 -24.99
C GLU A 47 -4.23 3.09 -24.46
N ARG A 48 -2.95 2.70 -24.50
CA ARG A 48 -2.51 1.41 -24.00
C ARG A 48 -2.58 1.34 -22.47
N ALA A 49 -2.22 2.43 -21.77
CA ALA A 49 -2.41 2.52 -20.33
C ALA A 49 -3.89 2.41 -19.92
N ALA A 50 -4.80 2.95 -20.72
CA ALA A 50 -6.24 2.84 -20.50
C ALA A 50 -6.77 1.41 -20.67
N GLU A 51 -6.13 0.59 -21.52
CA GLU A 51 -6.44 -0.85 -21.65
C GLU A 51 -5.92 -1.67 -20.46
N PHE A 52 -4.81 -1.25 -19.83
CA PHE A 52 -4.25 -1.92 -18.66
C PHE A 52 -4.89 -1.49 -17.34
N ILE A 53 -5.34 -0.23 -17.23
CA ILE A 53 -6.00 0.31 -16.05
C ILE A 53 -7.50 0.44 -16.36
N CYS A 54 -8.19 -0.68 -16.20
CA CYS A 54 -9.63 -0.81 -16.49
C CYS A 54 -10.48 -0.66 -15.23
N ASP A 55 -9.95 -1.01 -14.06
CA ASP A 55 -10.69 -0.97 -12.80
C ASP A 55 -9.90 -0.44 -11.60
N VAL A 56 -10.53 -0.50 -10.42
CA VAL A 56 -9.94 -0.08 -9.15
C VAL A 56 -8.74 -0.93 -8.74
N HIS A 57 -8.74 -2.23 -9.03
CA HIS A 57 -7.66 -3.12 -8.66
C HIS A 57 -6.42 -2.82 -9.50
N ASP A 58 -6.59 -2.65 -10.81
CA ASP A 58 -5.49 -2.27 -11.71
C ASP A 58 -4.87 -0.95 -11.26
N ALA A 59 -5.71 0.03 -10.93
CA ALA A 59 -5.27 1.33 -10.49
C ALA A 59 -4.50 1.28 -9.16
N VAL A 60 -5.00 0.51 -8.18
CA VAL A 60 -4.32 0.29 -6.90
C VAL A 60 -2.96 -0.39 -7.12
N TRP A 61 -2.90 -1.42 -7.96
CA TRP A 61 -1.65 -2.12 -8.27
C TRP A 61 -0.63 -1.20 -8.92
N ALA A 62 -1.03 -0.39 -9.90
CA ALA A 62 -0.12 0.55 -10.56
C ALA A 62 0.47 1.58 -9.58
N LEU A 63 -0.35 2.13 -8.68
CA LEU A 63 0.13 3.06 -7.66
C LEU A 63 1.03 2.38 -6.62
N MET A 64 0.69 1.17 -6.19
CA MET A 64 1.51 0.41 -5.25
C MET A 64 2.86 0.00 -5.85
N ASP A 65 2.89 -0.43 -7.11
CA ASP A 65 4.13 -0.78 -7.80
C ASP A 65 5.07 0.43 -7.92
N ARG A 66 4.49 1.59 -8.28
CA ARG A 66 5.25 2.83 -8.48
C ARG A 66 5.75 3.47 -7.19
N PHE A 67 4.91 3.53 -6.16
CA PHE A 67 5.16 4.33 -4.96
C PHE A 67 5.32 3.51 -3.68
N GLY A 68 5.06 2.21 -3.72
CA GLY A 68 5.04 1.32 -2.55
C GLY A 68 3.87 1.55 -1.59
N ARG A 69 3.01 2.54 -1.85
CA ARG A 69 1.86 2.92 -1.03
C ARG A 69 0.85 3.76 -1.80
N LEU A 70 -0.39 3.80 -1.32
CA LEU A 70 -1.43 4.70 -1.81
C LEU A 70 -1.23 6.11 -1.23
N ALA A 71 -1.74 7.14 -1.89
CA ALA A 71 -1.64 8.53 -1.45
C ALA A 71 -0.20 8.95 -1.06
N ALA A 72 0.79 8.61 -1.91
CA ALA A 72 2.21 8.60 -1.56
C ALA A 72 2.80 9.93 -1.08
N ASP A 73 2.23 11.07 -1.47
CA ASP A 73 2.68 12.40 -1.01
C ASP A 73 1.95 12.88 0.26
N ALA A 74 1.08 12.05 0.84
CA ALA A 74 0.42 12.36 2.10
C ALA A 74 1.33 12.07 3.30
N PRO A 75 1.39 12.98 4.30
CA PRO A 75 1.83 12.59 5.64
C PRO A 75 0.90 11.50 6.19
N ALA A 76 1.46 10.52 6.90
CA ALA A 76 0.73 9.42 7.56
C ALA A 76 -0.45 9.89 8.45
N THR A 77 -0.42 11.14 8.89
CA THR A 77 -1.37 11.77 9.81
C THR A 77 -2.20 12.88 9.16
N SER A 78 -2.25 12.98 7.83
CA SER A 78 -2.95 14.09 7.17
C SER A 78 -4.47 13.94 7.23
N GLY A 79 -5.08 14.55 8.23
CA GLY A 79 -6.53 14.72 8.36
C GLY A 79 -7.04 14.41 9.76
N ARG A 80 -8.02 15.18 10.23
CA ARG A 80 -8.84 14.74 11.37
C ARG A 80 -9.69 13.56 10.90
N PRO A 81 -9.94 12.53 11.74
CA PRO A 81 -10.91 11.49 11.42
C PRO A 81 -12.21 12.09 10.88
N GLY A 82 -12.66 11.63 9.71
CA GLY A 82 -13.87 12.12 9.05
C GLY A 82 -13.68 13.35 8.14
N GLN A 83 -12.53 14.02 8.15
CA GLN A 83 -12.23 15.10 7.20
C GLN A 83 -11.60 14.53 5.93
N ARG A 84 -12.14 14.92 4.77
CA ARG A 84 -11.63 14.49 3.45
C ARG A 84 -10.80 15.60 2.82
N ILE A 85 -9.69 15.22 2.21
CA ILE A 85 -8.88 16.12 1.39
C ILE A 85 -9.36 15.92 -0.05
N LEU A 86 -10.08 16.90 -0.60
CA LEU A 86 -10.76 16.76 -1.90
C LEU A 86 -9.86 17.11 -3.09
N ASP A 87 -8.88 17.98 -2.88
CA ASP A 87 -8.09 18.57 -3.98
C ASP A 87 -6.76 17.85 -4.24
N ARG A 88 -6.64 16.58 -3.84
CA ARG A 88 -5.41 15.82 -4.08
C ARG A 88 -5.27 15.45 -5.57
N PRO A 89 -4.04 15.48 -6.11
CA PRO A 89 -3.79 15.21 -7.52
C PRO A 89 -4.09 13.75 -7.89
N ASP A 90 -4.00 12.84 -6.93
CA ASP A 90 -4.26 11.40 -7.11
C ASP A 90 -5.72 11.00 -6.89
N GLY A 91 -6.62 11.95 -6.60
CA GLY A 91 -8.04 11.65 -6.34
C GLY A 91 -8.28 10.80 -5.07
N LEU A 92 -7.27 10.62 -4.22
CA LEU A 92 -7.34 9.83 -3.00
C LEU A 92 -7.23 10.72 -1.76
N SER A 93 -8.14 10.55 -0.81
CA SER A 93 -8.01 11.10 0.53
C SER A 93 -7.48 10.03 1.49
N PRO A 94 -6.34 10.24 2.17
CA PRO A 94 -5.89 9.36 3.25
C PRO A 94 -6.97 9.16 4.31
N ALA A 95 -7.11 7.92 4.81
CA ALA A 95 -8.10 7.55 5.82
C ALA A 95 -7.52 6.75 7.00
N GLY A 96 -6.23 6.44 6.97
CA GLY A 96 -5.49 5.85 8.08
C GLY A 96 -4.26 5.10 7.60
N GLU A 97 -3.21 5.08 8.41
CA GLU A 97 -1.99 4.31 8.14
C GLU A 97 -1.47 3.72 9.46
N ARG A 98 -1.13 2.43 9.44
CA ARG A 98 -0.51 1.69 10.55
C ARG A 98 0.64 0.88 9.97
N GLN A 99 1.81 1.01 10.55
CA GLN A 99 2.98 0.21 10.21
C GLN A 99 3.52 -0.47 11.46
N GLN A 100 3.88 -1.74 11.33
CA GLN A 100 4.50 -2.53 12.39
C GLN A 100 5.70 -3.27 11.83
N ILE A 101 6.82 -3.19 12.54
CA ILE A 101 8.02 -3.97 12.27
C ILE A 101 8.08 -5.10 13.30
N VAL A 102 8.17 -6.34 12.85
CA VAL A 102 8.30 -7.53 13.69
C VAL A 102 9.62 -8.20 13.36
N LEU A 103 10.52 -8.22 14.35
CA LEU A 103 11.81 -8.92 14.24
C LEU A 103 11.62 -10.37 14.66
N ASN A 104 12.22 -11.29 13.91
CA ASN A 104 12.13 -12.73 14.15
C ASN A 104 10.67 -13.18 14.30
N ASP A 105 9.81 -12.75 13.38
CA ASP A 105 8.40 -13.17 13.35
C ASP A 105 8.37 -14.70 13.38
N PRO A 106 7.65 -15.34 14.32
CA PRO A 106 7.56 -16.80 14.39
C PRO A 106 6.95 -17.42 13.13
N PHE A 107 6.29 -16.60 12.29
CA PHE A 107 5.58 -17.03 11.09
C PHE A 107 5.92 -16.09 9.91
N PRO A 108 7.18 -16.06 9.43
CA PRO A 108 7.57 -15.21 8.32
C PRO A 108 7.02 -15.75 6.99
N LEU A 109 6.68 -14.87 6.05
CA LEU A 109 6.04 -15.26 4.78
C LEU A 109 6.85 -16.27 3.96
N GLN A 110 8.19 -16.23 4.04
CA GLN A 110 9.05 -17.11 3.22
C GLN A 110 8.92 -18.60 3.60
N ASP A 111 8.58 -18.91 4.86
CA ASP A 111 8.69 -20.27 5.40
C ASP A 111 7.49 -21.16 5.01
N TYR A 112 6.45 -20.56 4.43
CA TYR A 112 5.24 -21.26 4.00
C TYR A 112 5.22 -21.66 2.52
N GLY A 113 6.14 -21.13 1.71
CA GLY A 113 6.12 -21.36 0.25
C GLY A 113 4.74 -21.05 -0.36
N CYS A 114 4.19 -21.95 -1.18
CA CYS A 114 2.85 -21.82 -1.75
C CYS A 114 1.70 -22.27 -0.82
N LEU A 115 2.00 -22.78 0.39
CA LEU A 115 1.02 -23.43 1.27
C LEU A 115 0.98 -22.75 2.64
N MET A 116 0.03 -21.83 2.78
CA MET A 116 -0.30 -21.20 4.06
C MET A 116 -1.19 -22.16 4.89
N PRO A 117 -0.99 -22.27 6.22
CA PRO A 117 -1.91 -23.00 7.08
C PRO A 117 -3.34 -22.47 6.93
N GLU A 118 -4.35 -23.34 6.93
CA GLU A 118 -5.75 -22.95 6.68
C GLU A 118 -6.29 -21.89 7.66
N ASN A 119 -5.75 -21.85 8.89
CA ASN A 119 -6.12 -20.89 9.93
C ASN A 119 -5.19 -19.67 10.01
N TYR A 120 -4.19 -19.57 9.12
CA TYR A 120 -3.28 -18.44 9.07
C TYR A 120 -3.81 -17.40 8.10
N ASP A 121 -4.38 -16.32 8.66
CA ASP A 121 -4.72 -15.12 7.91
C ASP A 121 -3.56 -14.11 8.02
N PRO A 122 -2.72 -13.95 6.97
CA PRO A 122 -1.62 -12.98 6.98
C PRO A 122 -2.10 -11.53 7.05
N PHE A 123 -3.39 -11.29 6.79
CA PHE A 123 -4.02 -9.98 6.83
C PHE A 123 -4.88 -9.76 8.09
N ALA A 124 -4.89 -10.70 9.03
CA ALA A 124 -5.66 -10.57 10.26
C ALA A 124 -5.25 -9.30 11.01
N ILE A 125 -6.19 -8.37 11.14
CA ILE A 125 -6.00 -7.16 11.94
C ILE A 125 -6.09 -7.56 13.41
N PRO A 126 -5.14 -7.18 14.28
CA PRO A 126 -5.25 -7.41 15.71
C PRO A 126 -6.58 -6.82 16.22
N PRO A 127 -7.33 -7.53 17.08
CA PRO A 127 -8.60 -7.03 17.59
C PRO A 127 -8.41 -5.65 18.23
N VAL A 128 -9.39 -4.78 18.04
CA VAL A 128 -9.41 -3.43 18.61
C VAL A 128 -9.45 -3.58 20.14
N ALA A 129 -8.43 -3.04 20.82
CA ALA A 129 -8.40 -2.92 22.27
C ALA A 129 -9.32 -1.80 22.77
#